data_AF-A0A8H4UGM2-F1
#
_entry.id   AF-A0A8H4UGM2-F1
#
_cell.length_a   1.000
_cell.length_b   1.000
_cell.length_c   1.000
_cell.angle_alpha   90.00
_cell.angle_beta   90.00
_cell.angle_gamma   90.00
#
_symmetry.space_group_name_H-M   'P 1'
#
loop_
_entity.id
_entity.type
_entity.pdbx_description
1 polymer ?
#
loop_
_entity_poly.entity_id
_entity_poly.type
_entity_poly.pdbx_seq_one_letter_code
_entity_poly.pdbx_strand_id
1 'polypeptide(L)'
;MMRAAVARRPRVVIPNLGAGAQQRRQKVFMRRRNDYGEFFYTVNKWGGERPKPPPDHELFQANDLLLDLEDVDSRHVRKSTEDDEAQMLKKWSVDTKRQELGDRLEQVEIEVDWSRRKAFEVSSGPAKPWLPSRHDILSAALRGPPLAAPPIDSSQGQHGFAKTRTPGLCQEPGSLHAVCSENGIPERSKGNDTQLLHWLQLRDQFAQSDQHATKHPPSPVQVAAALKKQDSITGIRRLVSQGLSEGLDATSFQQTLRHDQTRPVPNLSSETRGACVNILGQHQKKDASCRDLLSFLGNLGQRLSLSGVHVGTPLCGLALRLSAEICKPDATLEYLDTGFSYEYWTASDQVMNDVLCSLRSYLHHLGIRPQSRFIDVYDRRVLVELLTGVGDNPDTVHESIRSLALHFLQDPPNENTALLALDIYRSYIVLLGQLGAVASLWQEWRLSAIELENKVRNGKLLVSDGQPGTQVVEAFQSAIKASISVVALTDDVVPTDLDLAGCATLDLKSIEMQNHDAWLGDQQKEARLMREFADGDTRAALGLPLDGWLEVVRRLAQGTGPQG
;
A
#
# COMPACT_ATOMS: atom_id res chain seq x y z
N MET A 1 48.04 40.60 -5.69
CA MET A 1 46.89 40.05 -6.45
C MET A 1 47.34 38.80 -7.18
N MET A 2 47.03 37.62 -6.65
CA MET A 2 47.35 36.31 -7.23
C MET A 2 46.20 35.84 -8.13
N ARG A 3 46.54 35.28 -9.30
CA ARG A 3 45.59 34.62 -10.21
C ARG A 3 45.30 33.21 -9.72
N ALA A 4 44.02 32.85 -9.65
CA ALA A 4 43.53 31.56 -9.20
C ALA A 4 43.85 30.44 -10.20
N ALA A 5 44.27 29.30 -9.66
CA ALA A 5 44.54 28.06 -10.37
C ALA A 5 43.21 27.36 -10.73
N VAL A 6 43.01 27.11 -12.02
CA VAL A 6 41.96 26.23 -12.52
C VAL A 6 42.47 24.79 -12.42
N ALA A 7 41.81 23.98 -11.59
CA ALA A 7 42.10 22.56 -11.45
C ALA A 7 41.84 21.84 -12.80
N ARG A 8 42.88 21.20 -13.33
CA ARG A 8 42.84 20.39 -14.55
C ARG A 8 42.05 19.10 -14.28
N ARG A 9 41.04 18.83 -15.11
CA ARG A 9 40.39 17.51 -15.18
C ARG A 9 41.43 16.42 -15.53
N PRO A 10 41.38 15.23 -14.92
CA PRO A 10 42.17 14.09 -15.39
C PRO A 10 41.68 13.68 -16.79
N ARG A 11 42.63 13.58 -17.73
CA ARG A 11 42.40 12.98 -19.06
C ARG A 11 42.11 11.50 -18.86
N VAL A 12 40.85 11.11 -19.00
CA VAL A 12 40.48 9.71 -19.25
C VAL A 12 40.93 9.38 -20.67
N VAL A 13 41.80 8.38 -20.77
CA VAL A 13 42.19 7.76 -22.03
C VAL A 13 40.95 7.12 -22.64
N ILE A 14 40.54 7.60 -23.81
CA ILE A 14 39.50 6.99 -24.63
C ILE A 14 40.09 5.70 -25.21
N PRO A 15 39.61 4.50 -24.86
CA PRO A 15 39.95 3.32 -25.63
C PRO A 15 39.19 3.40 -26.96
N ASN A 16 39.95 3.34 -28.06
CA ASN A 16 39.40 3.26 -29.41
C ASN A 16 38.43 2.08 -29.52
N LEU A 17 37.14 2.36 -29.70
CA LEU A 17 36.14 1.42 -30.20
C LEU A 17 36.42 1.19 -31.68
N GLY A 18 37.30 0.23 -31.96
CA GLY A 18 37.47 -0.34 -33.29
C GLY A 18 36.25 -1.17 -33.66
N ALA A 19 35.64 -0.83 -34.80
CA ALA A 19 34.68 -1.66 -35.49
C ALA A 19 35.30 -3.04 -35.84
N GLY A 20 34.53 -4.11 -35.63
CA GLY A 20 34.87 -5.46 -36.08
C GLY A 20 34.97 -6.47 -34.95
N ALA A 21 33.93 -7.31 -34.83
CA ALA A 21 33.95 -8.53 -34.04
C ALA A 21 35.14 -9.43 -34.42
N GLN A 22 36.24 -9.36 -33.66
CA GLN A 22 37.26 -10.41 -33.69
C GLN A 22 36.76 -11.58 -32.85
N GLN A 23 36.00 -12.47 -33.48
CA GLN A 23 35.94 -13.86 -33.04
C GLN A 23 37.37 -14.34 -32.81
N ARG A 24 37.73 -14.63 -31.55
CA ARG A 24 38.98 -15.32 -31.20
C ARG A 24 38.98 -16.68 -31.91
N ARG A 25 39.55 -16.74 -33.11
CA ARG A 25 39.79 -18.01 -33.82
C ARG A 25 40.73 -18.85 -32.97
N GLN A 26 40.23 -19.96 -32.43
CA GLN A 26 41.05 -20.94 -31.73
C GLN A 26 42.12 -21.46 -32.69
N LYS A 27 43.40 -21.32 -32.32
CA LYS A 27 44.54 -21.82 -33.11
C LYS A 27 44.61 -23.34 -32.97
N VAL A 28 44.27 -24.07 -34.02
CA VAL A 28 44.44 -25.54 -34.06
C VAL A 28 45.86 -25.85 -34.57
N PHE A 29 46.62 -26.63 -33.81
CA PHE A 29 47.97 -27.08 -34.18
C PHE A 29 47.90 -28.45 -34.84
N MET A 30 48.51 -28.61 -36.01
CA MET A 30 48.64 -29.89 -36.69
C MET A 30 50.03 -30.47 -36.46
N ARG A 31 50.08 -31.73 -36.02
CA ARG A 31 51.30 -32.52 -35.87
C ARG A 31 51.78 -32.99 -37.24
N ARG A 32 53.01 -32.65 -37.61
CA ARG A 32 53.70 -33.12 -38.82
C ARG A 32 54.97 -33.89 -38.44
N ARG A 33 55.43 -34.75 -39.35
CA ARG A 33 56.66 -35.52 -39.22
C ARG A 33 57.66 -34.99 -40.26
N ASN A 34 58.90 -34.73 -39.86
CA ASN A 34 59.96 -34.38 -40.80
C ASN A 34 60.57 -35.64 -41.44
N ASP A 35 61.42 -35.45 -42.44
CA ASP A 35 62.10 -36.53 -43.17
C ASP A 35 63.08 -37.33 -42.27
N TYR A 36 63.41 -36.79 -41.11
CA TYR A 36 64.22 -37.44 -40.06
C TYR A 36 63.36 -38.19 -39.02
N GLY A 37 62.05 -38.29 -39.23
CA GLY A 37 61.14 -39.09 -38.41
C GLY A 37 60.69 -38.44 -37.09
N GLU A 38 61.04 -37.18 -36.83
CA GLU A 38 60.66 -36.42 -35.64
C GLU A 38 59.36 -35.63 -35.85
N PHE A 39 58.57 -35.48 -34.79
CA PHE A 39 57.28 -34.79 -34.83
C PHE A 39 57.41 -33.33 -34.39
N PHE A 40 56.82 -32.41 -35.16
CA PHE A 40 56.68 -31.00 -34.79
C PHE A 40 55.27 -30.49 -35.07
N TYR A 41 54.86 -29.41 -34.39
CA TYR A 41 53.50 -28.86 -34.47
C TYR A 41 53.51 -27.53 -35.23
N THR A 42 52.67 -27.41 -36.25
CA THR A 42 52.48 -26.16 -37.01
C THR A 42 51.06 -25.63 -36.85
N VAL A 43 50.91 -24.31 -36.70
CA VAL A 43 49.61 -23.65 -36.62
C VAL A 43 48.87 -23.81 -37.96
N ASN A 44 47.65 -24.35 -37.92
CA ASN A 44 46.80 -24.47 -39.10
C ASN A 44 46.34 -23.07 -39.54
N LYS A 45 47.09 -22.44 -40.45
CA LYS A 45 46.58 -21.33 -41.25
C LYS A 45 45.57 -21.94 -42.20
N TRP A 46 44.29 -21.76 -41.91
CA TRP A 46 43.21 -22.21 -42.79
C TRP A 46 43.53 -21.93 -44.25
N GLY A 47 43.79 -23.00 -45.00
CA GLY A 47 43.63 -23.07 -46.43
C GLY A 47 42.15 -23.24 -46.73
N GLY A 48 41.38 -22.17 -46.54
CA GLY A 48 40.30 -21.92 -47.49
C GLY A 48 41.00 -21.52 -48.77
N GLU A 49 40.78 -22.25 -49.86
CA GLU A 49 41.09 -21.74 -51.19
C GLU A 49 40.69 -20.27 -51.21
N ARG A 50 41.63 -19.37 -51.49
CA ARG A 50 41.24 -18.03 -51.89
C ARG A 50 40.25 -18.26 -53.04
N PRO A 51 39.02 -17.68 -53.01
CA PRO A 51 38.19 -17.72 -54.19
C PRO A 51 39.10 -17.30 -55.35
N LYS A 52 39.20 -18.18 -56.37
CA LYS A 52 40.02 -17.88 -57.53
C LYS A 52 39.60 -16.48 -57.97
N PRO A 53 40.55 -15.52 -58.10
CA PRO A 53 40.20 -14.28 -58.78
C PRO A 53 39.56 -14.70 -60.12
N PRO A 54 38.45 -14.08 -60.54
CA PRO A 54 37.92 -14.31 -61.88
C PRO A 54 39.09 -14.19 -62.86
N PRO A 55 39.14 -15.02 -63.92
CA PRO A 55 40.16 -14.83 -64.96
C PRO A 55 40.16 -13.36 -65.40
N ASP A 56 41.34 -12.75 -65.50
CA ASP A 56 41.55 -11.31 -65.80
C ASP A 56 40.92 -10.85 -67.14
N HIS A 57 40.25 -11.76 -67.86
CA HIS A 57 39.61 -11.56 -69.14
C HIS A 57 38.10 -11.25 -69.00
N GLU A 58 37.53 -11.35 -67.79
CA GLU A 58 36.08 -11.17 -67.56
C GLU A 58 35.74 -10.01 -66.61
N LEU A 59 36.73 -9.41 -65.93
CA LEU A 59 36.50 -8.24 -65.06
C LEU A 59 36.42 -6.92 -65.82
N PHE A 60 36.90 -6.92 -67.07
CA PHE A 60 36.68 -5.86 -68.05
C PHE A 60 36.49 -6.52 -69.41
N GLN A 61 35.35 -7.18 -69.61
CA GLN A 61 34.74 -7.05 -70.93
C GLN A 61 34.26 -5.58 -71.00
N ALA A 62 35.22 -4.67 -71.20
CA ALA A 62 34.92 -3.38 -71.76
C ALA A 62 34.22 -3.73 -73.07
N ASN A 63 32.90 -3.57 -73.11
CA ASN A 63 32.27 -3.39 -74.39
C ASN A 63 33.06 -2.25 -75.02
N ASP A 64 33.68 -2.47 -76.18
CA ASP A 64 34.29 -1.44 -77.02
C ASP A 64 33.25 -0.40 -77.51
N LEU A 65 32.16 -0.20 -76.77
CA LEU A 65 31.40 1.03 -76.78
C LEU A 65 32.14 2.05 -75.91
N LEU A 66 33.08 2.77 -76.54
CA LEU A 66 33.24 4.17 -76.19
C LEU A 66 31.88 4.83 -76.46
N LEU A 67 31.10 5.04 -75.40
CA LEU A 67 29.98 5.97 -75.42
C LEU A 67 30.61 7.37 -75.50
N ASP A 68 30.75 7.90 -76.71
CA ASP A 68 30.97 9.33 -76.89
C ASP A 68 29.75 10.06 -76.36
N LEU A 69 29.84 10.50 -75.09
CA LEU A 69 28.78 11.25 -74.40
C LEU A 69 28.55 12.65 -75.00
N GLU A 70 29.36 13.05 -75.98
CA GLU A 70 29.27 14.34 -76.66
C GLU A 70 28.53 14.28 -78.00
N ASP A 71 28.25 13.09 -78.56
CA ASP A 71 27.51 12.93 -79.83
C ASP A 71 26.11 12.33 -79.59
N VAL A 72 25.23 13.18 -79.04
CA VAL A 72 23.83 12.86 -78.70
C VAL A 72 22.98 12.53 -79.96
N ASP A 73 23.49 12.85 -81.15
CA ASP A 73 22.83 12.63 -82.44
C ASP A 73 23.45 11.46 -83.26
N SER A 74 24.37 10.69 -82.66
CA SER A 74 24.94 9.51 -83.30
C SER A 74 23.87 8.44 -83.55
N ARG A 75 23.79 7.97 -84.80
CA ARG A 75 22.80 6.95 -85.26
C ARG A 75 22.93 5.59 -84.55
N HIS A 76 24.03 5.39 -83.83
CA HIS A 76 24.35 4.14 -83.14
C HIS A 76 24.02 4.20 -81.63
N VAL A 77 23.64 5.37 -81.11
CA VAL A 77 23.18 5.54 -79.72
C VAL A 77 21.65 5.54 -79.72
N ARG A 78 21.06 4.52 -79.10
CA ARG A 78 19.61 4.46 -78.89
C ARG A 78 19.22 5.60 -77.94
N LYS A 79 18.29 6.47 -78.36
CA LYS A 79 17.72 7.52 -77.50
C LYS A 79 17.06 6.88 -76.28
N SER A 80 17.34 7.41 -75.09
CA SER A 80 16.66 7.02 -73.85
C SER A 80 15.16 7.18 -74.05
N THR A 81 14.41 6.10 -73.89
CA THR A 81 12.94 6.13 -73.99
C THR A 81 12.32 6.37 -72.63
N GLU A 82 11.09 6.90 -72.58
CA GLU A 82 10.36 7.08 -71.31
C GLU A 82 10.23 5.76 -70.53
N ASP A 83 10.18 4.62 -71.24
CA ASP A 83 10.20 3.28 -70.64
C ASP A 83 11.53 2.95 -69.94
N ASP A 84 12.66 3.40 -70.51
CA ASP A 84 14.00 3.21 -69.93
C ASP A 84 14.15 4.06 -68.66
N GLU A 85 13.65 5.30 -68.68
CA GLU A 85 13.59 6.17 -67.51
C GLU A 85 12.67 5.58 -66.42
N ALA A 86 11.49 5.07 -66.79
CA ALA A 86 10.58 4.41 -65.87
C ALA A 86 11.17 3.14 -65.24
N GLN A 87 11.93 2.35 -66.01
CA GLN A 87 12.64 1.18 -65.49
C GLN A 87 13.78 1.59 -64.54
N MET A 88 14.53 2.65 -64.85
CA MET A 88 15.56 3.16 -63.95
C MET A 88 14.96 3.71 -62.65
N LEU A 89 13.89 4.50 -62.74
CA LEU A 89 13.12 4.99 -61.59
C LEU A 89 12.61 3.84 -60.72
N LYS A 90 12.09 2.76 -61.32
CA LYS A 90 11.63 1.57 -60.57
C LYS A 90 12.77 0.76 -59.95
N LYS A 91 13.95 0.76 -60.57
CA LYS A 91 15.14 0.04 -60.07
C LYS A 91 15.85 0.81 -58.96
N TRP A 92 15.74 2.14 -58.97
CA TRP A 92 16.39 3.05 -58.03
C TRP A 92 15.42 3.66 -57.00
N SER A 93 14.10 3.44 -57.16
CA SER A 93 13.10 3.76 -56.16
C SER A 93 13.46 3.05 -54.86
N VAL A 94 13.33 3.77 -53.76
CA VAL A 94 13.69 3.28 -52.43
C VAL A 94 12.97 1.97 -52.17
N ASP A 95 13.74 0.90 -52.01
CA ASP A 95 13.21 -0.42 -51.68
C ASP A 95 12.41 -0.29 -50.38
N THR A 96 11.11 -0.55 -50.42
CA THR A 96 10.22 -0.42 -49.27
C THR A 96 10.72 -1.26 -48.10
N LYS A 97 11.38 -2.39 -48.38
CA LYS A 97 12.04 -3.22 -47.37
C LYS A 97 13.22 -2.53 -46.69
N ARG A 98 13.96 -1.66 -47.38
CA ARG A 98 15.05 -0.86 -46.78
C ARG A 98 14.50 0.24 -45.89
N GLN A 99 13.39 0.87 -46.27
CA GLN A 99 12.70 1.84 -45.40
C GLN A 99 12.16 1.16 -44.16
N GLU A 100 11.41 0.06 -44.31
CA GLU A 100 10.89 -0.72 -43.18
C GLU A 100 12.01 -1.18 -42.23
N LEU A 101 13.17 -1.57 -42.76
CA LEU A 101 14.33 -1.97 -41.97
C LEU A 101 15.01 -0.78 -41.30
N GLY A 102 15.03 0.39 -41.95
CA GLY A 102 15.47 1.66 -41.38
C GLY A 102 14.60 2.09 -40.20
N ASP A 103 13.28 2.09 -40.38
CA ASP A 103 12.31 2.44 -39.34
C ASP A 103 12.40 1.49 -38.14
N ARG A 104 12.58 0.18 -38.40
CA ARG A 104 12.82 -0.82 -37.35
C ARG A 104 14.13 -0.58 -36.60
N LEU A 105 15.20 -0.19 -37.31
CA LEU A 105 16.49 0.10 -36.68
C LEU A 105 16.37 1.31 -35.75
N GLU A 106 15.70 2.38 -36.21
CA GLU A 106 15.47 3.60 -35.43
C GLU A 106 14.65 3.29 -34.17
N GLN A 107 13.57 2.50 -34.28
CA GLN A 107 12.79 2.05 -33.13
C GLN A 107 13.63 1.28 -32.11
N VAL A 108 14.51 0.37 -32.59
CA VAL A 108 15.41 -0.39 -31.72
C VAL A 108 16.41 0.53 -31.02
N GLU A 109 16.94 1.54 -31.71
CA GLU A 109 17.88 2.52 -31.15
C GLU A 109 17.23 3.34 -30.04
N ILE A 110 16.03 3.87 -30.29
CA ILE A 110 15.23 4.60 -29.28
C ILE A 110 14.97 3.72 -28.05
N GLU A 111 14.60 2.45 -28.25
CA GLU A 111 14.31 1.52 -27.17
C GLU A 111 15.57 1.16 -26.36
N VAL A 112 16.72 1.00 -27.02
CA VAL A 112 18.01 0.75 -26.35
C VAL A 112 18.43 1.95 -25.51
N ASP A 113 18.31 3.16 -26.05
CA ASP A 113 18.65 4.39 -25.32
C ASP A 113 17.74 4.61 -24.13
N TRP A 114 16.43 4.42 -24.29
CA TRP A 114 15.47 4.47 -23.20
C TRP A 114 15.79 3.41 -22.12
N SER A 115 16.04 2.17 -22.53
CA SER A 115 16.38 1.07 -21.62
C SER A 115 17.66 1.33 -20.82
N ARG A 116 18.69 1.89 -21.46
CA ARG A 116 19.95 2.29 -20.80
C ARG A 116 19.76 3.43 -19.81
N ARG A 117 19.01 4.47 -20.19
CA ARG A 117 18.69 5.58 -19.28
C ARG A 117 17.96 5.08 -18.05
N LYS A 118 16.96 4.22 -18.22
CA LYS A 118 16.21 3.62 -17.11
C LYS A 118 17.08 2.72 -16.23
N ALA A 119 17.93 1.88 -16.83
CA ALA A 119 18.88 1.07 -16.07
C ALA A 119 19.82 1.93 -15.22
N PHE A 120 20.35 3.01 -15.80
CA PHE A 120 21.21 3.96 -15.09
C PHE A 120 20.45 4.66 -13.95
N GLU A 121 19.24 5.15 -14.22
CA GLU A 121 18.36 5.70 -13.20
C GLU A 121 18.21 4.71 -12.05
N VAL A 122 17.84 3.46 -12.33
CA VAL A 122 17.66 2.41 -11.31
C VAL A 122 18.93 2.15 -10.49
N SER A 123 20.11 2.12 -11.13
CA SER A 123 21.39 1.92 -10.42
C SER A 123 21.84 3.10 -9.53
N SER A 124 21.36 4.31 -9.81
CA SER A 124 21.87 5.54 -9.18
C SER A 124 21.41 5.78 -7.72
N GLY A 125 20.53 4.93 -7.17
CA GLY A 125 19.95 5.14 -5.84
C GLY A 125 19.78 3.84 -5.04
N PRO A 126 20.22 3.79 -3.77
CA PRO A 126 20.17 2.57 -2.96
C PRO A 126 18.77 2.19 -2.45
N ALA A 127 17.80 3.10 -2.47
CA ALA A 127 16.45 2.86 -1.96
C ALA A 127 15.42 3.10 -3.07
N LYS A 128 15.29 2.14 -3.99
CA LYS A 128 14.30 2.19 -5.08
C LYS A 128 13.29 1.04 -5.00
N PRO A 129 11.98 1.33 -4.92
CA PRO A 129 10.93 0.30 -4.74
C PRO A 129 10.78 -0.65 -5.93
N TRP A 130 11.22 -0.25 -7.11
CA TRP A 130 10.96 -0.97 -8.35
C TRP A 130 12.12 -1.86 -8.79
N LEU A 131 13.19 -1.96 -8.00
CA LEU A 131 14.27 -2.92 -8.28
C LEU A 131 13.68 -4.34 -8.41
N PRO A 132 14.13 -5.16 -9.39
CA PRO A 132 13.62 -6.50 -9.56
C PRO A 132 14.05 -7.36 -8.39
N SER A 133 13.10 -7.90 -7.64
CA SER A 133 13.34 -8.86 -6.58
C SER A 133 13.34 -10.28 -7.13
N ARG A 134 13.97 -11.21 -6.40
CA ARG A 134 13.83 -12.65 -6.63
C ARG A 134 12.36 -13.10 -6.66
N HIS A 135 11.51 -12.44 -5.86
CA HIS A 135 10.07 -12.69 -5.89
C HIS A 135 9.41 -12.25 -7.20
N ASP A 136 9.89 -11.18 -7.85
CA ASP A 136 9.36 -10.74 -9.13
C ASP A 136 9.77 -11.69 -10.26
N ILE A 137 11.03 -12.16 -10.23
CA ILE A 137 11.51 -13.16 -11.19
C ILE A 137 10.70 -14.45 -11.06
N LEU A 138 10.49 -14.94 -9.84
CA LEU A 138 9.66 -16.11 -9.59
C LEU A 138 8.20 -15.87 -10.00
N SER A 139 7.64 -14.70 -9.68
CA SER A 139 6.27 -14.35 -10.06
C SER A 139 6.10 -14.28 -11.58
N ALA A 140 7.08 -13.73 -12.30
CA ALA A 140 7.13 -13.73 -13.76
C ALA A 140 7.20 -15.15 -14.32
N ALA A 141 8.00 -16.03 -13.71
CA ALA A 141 8.15 -17.42 -14.15
C ALA A 141 6.87 -18.24 -13.96
N LEU A 142 6.11 -17.96 -12.89
CA LEU A 142 4.87 -18.66 -12.58
C LEU A 142 3.66 -18.11 -13.34
N ARG A 143 3.59 -16.80 -13.56
CA ARG A 143 2.43 -16.13 -14.18
C ARG A 143 2.58 -15.94 -15.69
N GLY A 144 3.80 -16.02 -16.21
CA GLY A 144 4.10 -15.67 -17.58
C GLY A 144 4.13 -14.14 -17.80
N PRO A 145 4.00 -13.68 -19.05
CA PRO A 145 4.12 -12.29 -19.41
C PRO A 145 2.94 -11.49 -18.86
N PRO A 146 3.13 -10.22 -18.45
CA PRO A 146 2.01 -9.40 -18.02
C PRO A 146 1.03 -9.26 -19.19
N LEU A 147 -0.19 -9.77 -19.02
CA LEU A 147 -1.28 -9.59 -19.97
C LEU A 147 -1.44 -8.09 -20.22
N ALA A 148 -1.23 -7.65 -21.46
CA ALA A 148 -1.40 -6.26 -21.86
C ALA A 148 -2.75 -5.77 -21.34
N ALA A 149 -2.76 -4.66 -20.59
CA ALA A 149 -3.99 -3.98 -20.25
C ALA A 149 -4.75 -3.69 -21.56
N PRO A 150 -6.04 -4.06 -21.69
CA PRO A 150 -6.76 -3.75 -22.90
C PRO A 150 -6.78 -2.23 -23.08
N PRO A 151 -6.48 -1.71 -24.28
CA PRO A 151 -6.70 -0.31 -24.57
C PRO A 151 -8.19 -0.03 -24.37
N ILE A 152 -8.51 0.97 -23.55
CA ILE A 152 -9.86 1.48 -23.41
C ILE A 152 -10.18 2.19 -24.72
N ASP A 153 -10.76 1.46 -25.67
CA ASP A 153 -11.53 2.05 -26.75
C ASP A 153 -12.95 1.48 -26.71
N SER A 154 -13.88 2.41 -26.77
CA SER A 154 -15.30 2.19 -26.58
C SER A 154 -15.90 1.39 -27.74
N SER A 155 -16.93 0.61 -27.41
CA SER A 155 -17.92 0.00 -28.31
C SER A 155 -17.47 -1.16 -29.20
N GLN A 156 -17.79 -2.39 -28.79
CA GLN A 156 -18.88 -3.20 -29.37
C GLN A 156 -18.86 -4.59 -28.73
N GLY A 157 -20.03 -5.04 -28.29
CA GLY A 157 -20.18 -6.29 -27.56
C GLY A 157 -19.95 -7.53 -28.42
N GLN A 158 -19.46 -8.59 -27.78
CA GLN A 158 -19.87 -9.95 -28.11
C GLN A 158 -19.69 -10.86 -26.90
N HIS A 159 -20.74 -11.63 -26.67
CA HIS A 159 -20.93 -12.59 -25.60
C HIS A 159 -19.98 -13.80 -25.69
N GLY A 160 -19.68 -14.35 -24.51
CA GLY A 160 -19.47 -15.79 -24.35
C GLY A 160 -18.03 -16.19 -24.05
N PHE A 161 -17.69 -16.36 -22.77
CA PHE A 161 -17.45 -17.68 -22.16
C PHE A 161 -17.11 -17.47 -20.69
N ALA A 162 -18.06 -17.82 -19.82
CA ALA A 162 -17.89 -17.86 -18.39
C ALA A 162 -16.87 -18.96 -18.03
N LYS A 163 -15.66 -18.56 -17.62
CA LYS A 163 -14.83 -19.39 -16.73
C LYS A 163 -15.08 -18.91 -15.31
N THR A 164 -15.65 -19.81 -14.52
CA THR A 164 -15.70 -19.80 -13.06
C THR A 164 -14.38 -19.29 -12.49
N ARG A 165 -14.35 -18.00 -12.15
CA ARG A 165 -13.25 -17.37 -11.41
C ARG A 165 -13.53 -17.55 -9.92
N THR A 166 -12.66 -18.30 -9.27
CA THR A 166 -12.52 -18.35 -7.81
C THR A 166 -12.33 -16.92 -7.28
N PRO A 167 -13.12 -16.47 -6.29
CA PRO A 167 -12.93 -15.16 -5.68
C PRO A 167 -11.64 -15.20 -4.85
N GLY A 168 -10.59 -14.52 -5.34
CA GLY A 168 -9.27 -14.47 -4.69
C GLY A 168 -8.10 -14.14 -5.63
N LEU A 169 -8.30 -14.21 -6.95
CA LEU A 169 -7.25 -13.97 -7.97
C LEU A 169 -7.47 -12.71 -8.82
N CYS A 170 -8.35 -11.81 -8.38
CA CYS A 170 -8.48 -10.49 -8.99
C CYS A 170 -7.67 -9.46 -8.19
N GLN A 171 -6.78 -8.74 -8.89
CA GLN A 171 -5.79 -7.72 -8.45
C GLN A 171 -4.40 -8.35 -8.19
N GLU A 172 -3.32 -8.08 -8.93
CA GLU A 172 -2.91 -6.91 -9.71
C GLU A 172 -2.20 -7.34 -11.01
N PRO A 173 -2.76 -7.04 -12.20
CA PRO A 173 -2.02 -7.06 -13.46
C PRO A 173 -0.93 -5.96 -13.55
N GLY A 174 -0.92 -5.00 -12.60
CA GLY A 174 -0.10 -3.79 -12.66
C GLY A 174 1.30 -3.88 -12.05
N SER A 175 1.54 -4.72 -11.03
CA SER A 175 2.80 -4.69 -10.29
C SER A 175 4.00 -5.15 -11.14
N LEU A 176 3.86 -6.27 -11.85
CA LEU A 176 4.92 -6.78 -12.73
C LEU A 176 5.12 -5.87 -13.95
N HIS A 177 4.04 -5.30 -14.48
CA HIS A 177 4.12 -4.31 -15.54
C HIS A 177 4.91 -3.05 -15.09
N ALA A 178 4.64 -2.55 -13.88
CA ALA A 178 5.34 -1.42 -13.28
C ALA A 178 6.84 -1.73 -13.05
N VAL A 179 7.16 -2.94 -12.57
CA VAL A 179 8.56 -3.39 -12.48
C VAL A 179 9.23 -3.36 -13.86
N CYS A 180 8.57 -3.88 -14.89
CA CYS A 180 9.13 -3.87 -16.23
C CYS A 180 9.34 -2.44 -16.78
N SER A 181 8.36 -1.55 -16.62
CA SER A 181 8.48 -0.17 -17.11
C SER A 181 9.56 0.62 -16.39
N GLU A 182 9.64 0.50 -15.07
CA GLU A 182 10.61 1.25 -14.25
C GLU A 182 12.05 0.74 -14.43
N ASN A 183 12.24 -0.53 -14.79
CA ASN A 183 13.56 -1.10 -15.09
C ASN A 183 13.99 -1.00 -16.55
N GLY A 184 13.20 -0.32 -17.38
CA GLY A 184 13.52 -0.17 -18.79
C GLY A 184 13.49 -1.49 -19.56
N ILE A 185 12.59 -2.41 -19.20
CA ILE A 185 12.44 -3.69 -19.91
C ILE A 185 11.66 -3.45 -21.21
N PRO A 186 12.23 -3.80 -22.37
CA PRO A 186 11.61 -3.67 -23.69
C PRO A 186 10.19 -4.21 -23.78
N GLU A 187 9.28 -3.50 -24.44
CA GLU A 187 7.88 -3.92 -24.58
C GLU A 187 7.77 -5.24 -25.35
N ARG A 188 8.60 -5.38 -26.40
CA ARG A 188 8.74 -6.61 -27.19
C ARG A 188 9.13 -7.83 -26.35
N SER A 189 9.88 -7.61 -25.27
CA SER A 189 10.30 -8.69 -24.37
C SER A 189 9.26 -9.02 -23.31
N LYS A 190 8.29 -8.13 -23.06
CA LYS A 190 7.15 -8.44 -22.20
C LYS A 190 6.20 -9.45 -22.82
N GLY A 191 6.20 -9.63 -24.14
CA GLY A 191 5.35 -10.62 -24.84
C GLY A 191 5.94 -12.03 -24.93
N ASN A 192 7.17 -12.25 -24.45
CA ASN A 192 7.85 -13.54 -24.48
C ASN A 192 8.51 -13.86 -23.13
N ASP A 193 8.01 -14.89 -22.46
CA ASP A 193 8.41 -15.32 -21.11
C ASP A 193 9.92 -15.50 -20.98
N THR A 194 10.55 -16.13 -21.97
CA THR A 194 12.00 -16.38 -21.95
C THR A 194 12.80 -15.08 -21.99
N GLN A 195 12.35 -14.11 -22.79
CA GLN A 195 13.00 -12.82 -22.90
C GLN A 195 12.72 -11.96 -21.66
N LEU A 196 11.49 -11.97 -21.16
CA LEU A 196 11.11 -11.28 -19.94
C LEU A 196 11.95 -11.74 -18.74
N LEU A 197 12.06 -13.05 -18.53
CA LEU A 197 12.86 -13.63 -17.46
C LEU A 197 14.34 -13.30 -17.62
N HIS A 198 14.87 -13.38 -18.83
CA HIS A 198 16.25 -13.00 -19.13
C HIS A 198 16.51 -11.52 -18.78
N TRP A 199 15.61 -10.61 -19.14
CA TRP A 199 15.74 -9.18 -18.81
C TRP A 199 15.63 -8.91 -17.31
N LEU A 200 14.70 -9.56 -16.61
CA LEU A 200 14.58 -9.42 -15.15
C LEU A 200 15.84 -9.91 -14.44
N GLN A 201 16.36 -11.06 -14.85
CA GLN A 201 17.62 -11.60 -14.31
C GLN A 201 18.81 -10.70 -14.60
N LEU A 202 18.91 -10.15 -15.82
CA LEU A 202 19.98 -9.22 -16.19
C LEU A 202 19.95 -7.96 -15.31
N ARG A 203 18.75 -7.45 -15.02
CA ARG A 203 18.57 -6.26 -14.18
C ARG A 203 18.86 -6.54 -12.70
N ASP A 204 18.44 -7.69 -12.19
CA ASP A 204 18.78 -8.15 -10.84
C ASP A 204 20.31 -8.31 -10.68
N GLN A 205 20.99 -8.95 -11.64
CA GLN A 205 22.44 -9.09 -11.64
C GLN A 205 23.17 -7.75 -11.71
N PHE A 206 22.66 -6.81 -12.52
CA PHE A 206 23.25 -5.48 -12.63
C PHE A 206 23.12 -4.71 -11.31
N ALA A 207 21.93 -4.75 -10.68
CA ALA A 207 21.70 -4.14 -9.38
C ALA A 207 22.60 -4.76 -8.30
N GLN A 208 22.75 -6.09 -8.28
CA GLN A 208 23.64 -6.79 -7.35
C GLN A 208 25.12 -6.46 -7.61
N SER A 209 25.55 -6.32 -8.86
CA SER A 209 26.93 -5.99 -9.24
C SER A 209 27.34 -4.59 -8.78
N ASP A 210 26.46 -3.59 -8.93
CA ASP A 210 26.72 -2.25 -8.41
C ASP A 210 26.65 -2.19 -6.87
N GLN A 211 25.72 -2.94 -6.26
CA GLN A 211 25.67 -3.09 -4.81
C GLN A 211 26.90 -3.82 -4.23
N HIS A 212 27.53 -4.72 -4.98
CA HIS A 212 28.77 -5.37 -4.56
C HIS A 212 29.96 -4.39 -4.45
N ALA A 213 29.91 -3.23 -5.11
CA ALA A 213 30.90 -2.16 -4.93
C ALA A 213 30.67 -1.34 -3.64
N THR A 214 29.45 -1.33 -3.09
CA THR A 214 29.10 -0.67 -1.82
C THR A 214 28.21 -1.59 -0.98
N LYS A 215 28.83 -2.47 -0.17
CA LYS A 215 28.23 -3.49 0.72
C LYS A 215 27.25 -2.97 1.80
N HIS A 216 26.76 -1.74 1.74
CA HIS A 216 25.97 -1.17 2.81
C HIS A 216 24.47 -1.32 2.53
N PRO A 217 23.69 -1.88 3.48
CA PRO A 217 22.24 -1.88 3.38
C PRO A 217 21.72 -0.44 3.26
N PRO A 218 20.52 -0.24 2.66
CA PRO A 218 19.95 1.09 2.56
C PRO A 218 19.80 1.70 3.96
N SER A 219 20.31 2.93 4.14
CA SER A 219 20.21 3.58 5.45
C SER A 219 18.75 4.02 5.71
N PRO A 220 18.31 4.09 6.98
CA PRO A 220 16.96 4.55 7.32
C PRO A 220 16.65 5.94 6.73
N VAL A 221 17.66 6.81 6.61
CA VAL A 221 17.52 8.13 5.99
C VAL A 221 17.18 8.04 4.50
N GLN A 222 17.81 7.11 3.78
CA GLN A 222 17.53 6.90 2.36
C GLN A 222 16.13 6.33 2.15
N VAL A 223 15.73 5.36 2.99
CA VAL A 223 14.38 4.78 2.95
C VAL A 223 13.33 5.84 3.28
N ALA A 224 13.52 6.65 4.32
CA ALA A 224 12.63 7.75 4.67
C ALA A 224 12.48 8.76 3.51
N ALA A 225 13.59 9.15 2.86
CA ALA A 225 13.54 10.05 1.72
C ALA A 225 12.83 9.43 0.50
N ALA A 226 12.96 8.12 0.30
CA ALA A 226 12.27 7.39 -0.76
C ALA A 226 10.77 7.22 -0.46
N LEU A 227 10.38 7.00 0.81
CA LEU A 227 8.99 6.91 1.27
C LEU A 227 8.23 8.20 0.96
N LYS A 228 8.84 9.37 1.19
CA LYS A 228 8.25 10.68 0.89
C LYS A 228 7.95 10.92 -0.60
N LYS A 229 8.60 10.15 -1.49
CA LYS A 229 8.42 10.23 -2.95
C LYS A 229 7.43 9.20 -3.47
N GLN A 230 6.91 8.31 -2.64
CA GLN A 230 5.96 7.29 -3.08
C GLN A 230 4.56 7.90 -3.26
N ASP A 231 3.91 7.47 -4.33
CA ASP A 231 2.55 7.86 -4.74
C ASP A 231 1.57 6.68 -4.73
N SER A 232 2.05 5.46 -4.44
CA SER A 232 1.25 4.23 -4.48
C SER A 232 1.52 3.31 -3.28
N ILE A 233 0.46 2.62 -2.83
CA ILE A 233 0.53 1.64 -1.73
C ILE A 233 1.52 0.52 -2.08
N THR A 234 1.49 0.06 -3.33
CA THR A 234 2.40 -0.96 -3.85
C THR A 234 3.86 -0.49 -3.84
N GLY A 235 4.12 0.79 -4.15
CA GLY A 235 5.45 1.39 -4.02
C GLY A 235 5.97 1.40 -2.59
N ILE A 236 5.16 1.82 -1.61
CA ILE A 236 5.52 1.78 -0.17
C ILE A 236 5.81 0.34 0.26
N ARG A 237 4.90 -0.60 -0.05
CA ARG A 237 5.02 -2.02 0.31
C ARG A 237 6.32 -2.61 -0.21
N ARG A 238 6.65 -2.36 -1.48
CA ARG A 238 7.89 -2.84 -2.11
C ARG A 238 9.11 -2.22 -1.48
N LEU A 239 9.13 -0.90 -1.27
CA LEU A 239 10.27 -0.19 -0.67
C LEU A 239 10.62 -0.74 0.71
N VAL A 240 9.63 -0.87 1.60
CA VAL A 240 9.82 -1.38 2.95
C VAL A 240 10.23 -2.86 2.94
N SER A 241 9.54 -3.68 2.13
CA SER A 241 9.82 -5.11 2.05
C SER A 241 11.21 -5.38 1.48
N GLN A 242 11.63 -4.63 0.47
CA GLN A 242 12.95 -4.76 -0.13
C GLN A 242 14.03 -4.27 0.83
N GLY A 243 13.84 -3.11 1.47
CA GLY A 243 14.80 -2.60 2.46
C GLY A 243 15.06 -3.63 3.57
N LEU A 244 14.01 -4.20 4.16
CA LEU A 244 14.14 -5.26 5.16
C LEU A 244 14.80 -6.54 4.62
N SER A 245 14.67 -6.86 3.33
CA SER A 245 15.32 -8.03 2.72
C SER A 245 16.81 -7.79 2.46
N GLU A 246 17.18 -6.54 2.20
CA GLU A 246 18.56 -6.10 1.95
C GLU A 246 19.34 -5.85 3.24
N GLY A 247 18.73 -6.06 4.41
CA GLY A 247 19.38 -5.92 5.71
C GLY A 247 19.21 -4.56 6.38
N LEU A 248 18.18 -3.79 6.00
CA LEU A 248 17.74 -2.63 6.78
C LEU A 248 17.46 -3.06 8.23
N ASP A 249 18.02 -2.32 9.18
CA ASP A 249 17.83 -2.58 10.60
C ASP A 249 16.35 -2.43 10.99
N ALA A 250 15.73 -3.54 11.37
CA ALA A 250 14.33 -3.60 11.79
C ALA A 250 14.05 -2.66 12.97
N THR A 251 15.02 -2.42 13.87
CA THR A 251 14.86 -1.52 15.02
C THR A 251 14.62 -0.06 14.61
N SER A 252 14.88 0.29 13.35
CA SER A 252 14.55 1.61 12.79
C SER A 252 13.04 1.89 12.72
N PHE A 253 12.20 0.87 12.90
CA PHE A 253 10.74 0.98 13.05
C PHE A 253 10.30 1.17 14.51
N GLN A 254 11.20 1.02 15.49
CA GLN A 254 10.95 1.33 16.89
C GLN A 254 11.45 2.73 17.22
N GLN A 255 10.71 3.45 18.07
CA GLN A 255 11.23 4.68 18.69
C GLN A 255 12.27 4.29 19.74
N THR A 256 13.54 4.18 19.37
CA THR A 256 14.60 4.22 20.37
C THR A 256 14.88 5.68 20.72
N LEU A 257 14.45 6.13 21.90
CA LEU A 257 14.99 7.30 22.59
C LEU A 257 16.47 7.06 22.89
N ARG A 258 17.34 7.12 21.87
CA ARG A 258 18.79 7.17 22.11
C ARG A 258 19.14 8.62 22.42
N HIS A 259 19.20 8.93 23.71
CA HIS A 259 19.55 10.25 24.26
C HIS A 259 20.94 10.77 23.83
N ASP A 260 21.79 9.95 23.19
CA ASP A 260 23.19 10.28 22.92
C ASP A 260 23.54 10.55 21.44
N GLN A 261 22.56 10.63 20.52
CA GLN A 261 22.88 10.87 19.10
C GLN A 261 22.58 12.30 18.65
N THR A 262 23.63 13.00 18.22
CA THR A 262 23.68 14.38 17.72
C THR A 262 22.89 14.61 16.41
N ARG A 263 22.21 13.59 15.89
CA ARG A 263 21.37 13.65 14.69
C ARG A 263 20.16 12.72 14.87
N PRO A 264 18.91 13.21 14.73
CA PRO A 264 17.74 12.36 14.83
C PRO A 264 17.73 11.38 13.65
N VAL A 265 17.88 10.10 13.93
CA VAL A 265 17.62 9.04 12.96
C VAL A 265 16.12 9.06 12.66
N PRO A 266 15.69 9.11 11.38
CA PRO A 266 14.28 9.17 11.06
C PRO A 266 13.59 7.89 11.50
N ASN A 267 12.50 8.04 12.25
CA ASN A 267 11.64 6.93 12.65
C ASN A 267 10.88 6.43 11.42
N LEU A 268 11.24 5.23 10.95
CA LEU A 268 10.60 4.64 9.77
C LEU A 268 9.12 4.35 9.99
N SER A 269 8.68 4.14 11.23
CA SER A 269 7.26 4.00 11.55
C SER A 269 6.49 5.29 11.23
N SER A 270 7.00 6.44 11.68
CA SER A 270 6.40 7.75 11.40
C SER A 270 6.42 8.10 9.91
N GLU A 271 7.54 7.83 9.23
CA GLU A 271 7.70 8.14 7.80
C GLU A 271 6.82 7.23 6.92
N THR A 272 6.72 5.95 7.28
CA THR A 272 5.80 5.01 6.60
C THR A 272 4.36 5.45 6.81
N ARG A 273 3.98 5.81 8.05
CA ARG A 273 2.65 6.34 8.35
C ARG A 273 2.33 7.57 7.50
N GLY A 274 3.24 8.55 7.45
CA GLY A 274 3.08 9.77 6.67
C GLY A 274 2.83 9.47 5.19
N ALA A 275 3.62 8.56 4.60
CA ALA A 275 3.42 8.13 3.22
C ALA A 275 2.05 7.44 3.01
N CYS A 276 1.64 6.54 3.92
CA CYS A 276 0.34 5.88 3.84
C CYS A 276 -0.84 6.88 3.94
N VAL A 277 -0.78 7.82 4.88
CA VAL A 277 -1.82 8.84 5.08
C VAL A 277 -1.91 9.79 3.87
N ASN A 278 -0.78 10.18 3.29
CA ASN A 278 -0.75 11.03 2.10
C ASN A 278 -1.46 10.36 0.92
N ILE A 279 -1.23 9.07 0.72
CA ILE A 279 -1.86 8.29 -0.36
C ILE A 279 -3.38 8.13 -0.11
N LEU A 280 -3.79 7.86 1.13
CA LEU A 280 -5.20 7.81 1.51
C LEU A 280 -5.93 9.13 1.27
N GLY A 281 -5.25 10.26 1.44
CA GLY A 281 -5.80 11.59 1.13
C GLY A 281 -6.07 11.83 -0.35
N GLN A 282 -5.41 11.10 -1.26
CA GLN A 282 -5.50 11.29 -2.71
C GLN A 282 -6.51 10.34 -3.38
N HIS A 283 -6.82 9.19 -2.79
CA HIS A 283 -7.69 8.19 -3.42
C HIS A 283 -9.19 8.46 -3.24
N GLN A 284 -9.96 8.39 -4.34
CA GLN A 284 -11.43 8.45 -4.34
C GLN A 284 -12.09 7.20 -3.72
N LYS A 285 -11.46 6.02 -3.84
CA LYS A 285 -11.93 4.74 -3.26
C LYS A 285 -11.16 4.41 -1.99
N LYS A 286 -11.52 5.08 -0.89
CA LYS A 286 -10.86 4.94 0.42
C LYS A 286 -10.88 3.48 0.92
N ASP A 287 -12.00 2.81 0.75
CA ASP A 287 -12.24 1.46 1.24
C ASP A 287 -11.26 0.36 0.78
N ALA A 288 -11.00 0.27 -0.53
CA ALA A 288 -10.05 -0.71 -1.06
C ALA A 288 -8.63 -0.39 -0.58
N SER A 289 -8.28 0.90 -0.60
CA SER A 289 -7.00 1.42 -0.16
C SER A 289 -6.74 1.12 1.33
N CYS A 290 -7.76 1.26 2.20
CA CYS A 290 -7.64 0.94 3.62
C CYS A 290 -7.40 -0.57 3.84
N ARG A 291 -8.05 -1.45 3.07
CA ARG A 291 -7.81 -2.91 3.14
C ARG A 291 -6.39 -3.27 2.69
N ASP A 292 -5.93 -2.70 1.59
CA ASP A 292 -4.58 -2.95 1.06
C ASP A 292 -3.47 -2.47 2.01
N LEU A 293 -3.70 -1.33 2.66
CA LEU A 293 -2.80 -0.79 3.68
C LEU A 293 -2.84 -1.62 4.95
N LEU A 294 -4.02 -2.02 5.44
CA LEU A 294 -4.12 -2.86 6.64
C LEU A 294 -3.42 -4.21 6.43
N SER A 295 -3.61 -4.83 5.26
CA SER A 295 -2.89 -6.06 4.89
C SER A 295 -1.38 -5.84 4.83
N PHE A 296 -0.92 -4.70 4.29
CA PHE A 296 0.49 -4.34 4.32
C PHE A 296 1.02 -4.21 5.75
N LEU A 297 0.32 -3.50 6.63
CA LEU A 297 0.73 -3.30 8.02
C LEU A 297 0.78 -4.60 8.81
N GLY A 298 -0.20 -5.50 8.64
CA GLY A 298 -0.20 -6.82 9.26
C GLY A 298 1.01 -7.66 8.82
N ASN A 299 1.29 -7.71 7.50
CA ASN A 299 2.47 -8.41 6.98
C ASN A 299 3.78 -7.80 7.46
N LEU A 300 3.86 -6.47 7.56
CA LEU A 300 5.01 -5.77 8.12
C LEU A 300 5.19 -6.13 9.59
N GLY A 301 4.12 -6.12 10.38
CA GLY A 301 4.17 -6.46 11.80
C GLY A 301 4.61 -7.90 12.07
N GLN A 302 4.09 -8.86 11.30
CA GLN A 302 4.54 -10.25 11.37
C GLN A 302 6.03 -10.36 11.04
N ARG A 303 6.49 -9.66 10.00
CA ARG A 303 7.90 -9.68 9.57
C ARG A 303 8.85 -9.04 10.60
N LEU A 304 8.44 -7.93 11.21
CA LEU A 304 9.22 -7.30 12.29
C LEU A 304 9.28 -8.23 13.51
N SER A 305 8.18 -8.90 13.85
CA SER A 305 8.10 -9.80 15.00
C SER A 305 9.06 -10.99 14.87
N LEU A 306 9.25 -11.51 13.65
CA LEU A 306 10.29 -12.52 13.36
C LEU A 306 11.71 -12.04 13.65
N SER A 307 11.93 -10.72 13.67
CA SER A 307 13.21 -10.09 14.00
C SER A 307 13.28 -9.64 15.47
N GLY A 308 12.30 -10.01 16.30
CA GLY A 308 12.19 -9.57 17.70
C GLY A 308 11.81 -8.09 17.87
N VAL A 309 11.23 -7.48 16.84
CA VAL A 309 10.87 -6.06 16.78
C VAL A 309 9.38 -5.92 16.56
N HIS A 310 8.75 -4.88 17.11
CA HIS A 310 7.33 -4.63 16.95
C HIS A 310 7.05 -3.43 16.05
N VAL A 311 5.83 -3.36 15.53
CA VAL A 311 5.35 -2.20 14.77
C VAL A 311 5.35 -0.99 15.68
N GLY A 312 6.14 0.03 15.36
CA GLY A 312 6.20 1.23 16.22
C GLY A 312 4.86 1.95 16.35
N THR A 313 4.70 2.66 17.45
CA THR A 313 3.52 3.44 17.87
C THR A 313 2.74 4.13 16.73
N PRO A 314 3.36 4.90 15.80
CA PRO A 314 2.63 5.56 14.72
C PRO A 314 1.88 4.60 13.79
N LEU A 315 2.45 3.44 13.48
CA LEU A 315 1.85 2.46 12.59
C LEU A 315 0.79 1.62 13.30
N CYS A 316 0.95 1.35 14.59
CA CYS A 316 -0.07 0.68 15.41
C CYS A 316 -1.36 1.51 15.48
N GLY A 317 -1.24 2.82 15.79
CA GLY A 317 -2.40 3.73 15.79
C GLY A 317 -3.05 3.84 14.41
N LEU A 318 -2.25 3.87 13.33
CA LEU A 318 -2.79 3.88 11.96
C LEU A 318 -3.57 2.59 11.68
N ALA A 319 -3.03 1.43 12.05
CA ALA A 319 -3.68 0.15 11.81
C ALA A 319 -5.02 0.03 12.55
N LEU A 320 -5.08 0.45 13.82
CA LEU A 320 -6.31 0.56 14.62
C LEU A 320 -7.36 1.46 13.95
N ARG A 321 -6.93 2.61 13.40
CA ARG A 321 -7.83 3.48 12.64
C ARG A 321 -8.33 2.82 11.35
N LEU A 322 -7.45 2.18 10.59
CA LEU A 322 -7.81 1.57 9.32
C LEU A 322 -8.74 0.38 9.50
N SER A 323 -8.55 -0.45 10.53
CA SER A 323 -9.44 -1.56 10.86
C SER A 323 -10.85 -1.07 11.20
N ALA A 324 -10.96 0.03 11.96
CA ALA A 324 -12.24 0.67 12.23
C ALA A 324 -12.88 1.27 10.96
N GLU A 325 -12.10 1.94 10.10
CA GLU A 325 -12.59 2.49 8.82
C GLU A 325 -13.16 1.41 7.90
N ILE A 326 -12.54 0.22 7.84
CA ILE A 326 -13.06 -0.91 7.05
C ILE A 326 -14.10 -1.76 7.79
N CYS A 327 -14.44 -1.37 9.02
CA CYS A 327 -15.44 -2.03 9.86
C CYS A 327 -15.05 -3.48 10.23
N LYS A 328 -13.85 -3.63 10.84
CA LYS A 328 -13.33 -4.92 11.33
C LYS A 328 -12.98 -4.87 12.82
N PRO A 329 -13.96 -5.10 13.71
CA PRO A 329 -13.78 -5.07 15.16
C PRO A 329 -12.67 -5.98 15.69
N ASP A 330 -12.56 -7.23 15.23
CA ASP A 330 -11.51 -8.15 15.70
C ASP A 330 -10.10 -7.58 15.47
N ALA A 331 -9.85 -7.04 14.28
CA ALA A 331 -8.57 -6.44 13.94
C ALA A 331 -8.31 -5.17 14.78
N THR A 332 -9.35 -4.38 15.07
CA THR A 332 -9.22 -3.22 15.95
C THR A 332 -8.87 -3.63 17.37
N LEU A 333 -9.49 -4.69 17.89
CA LEU A 333 -9.19 -5.25 19.21
C LEU A 333 -7.74 -5.74 19.27
N GLU A 334 -7.27 -6.47 18.25
CA GLU A 334 -5.88 -6.93 18.15
C GLU A 334 -4.86 -5.77 18.20
N TYR A 335 -5.12 -4.68 17.46
CA TYR A 335 -4.24 -3.51 17.49
C TYR A 335 -4.37 -2.71 18.79
N LEU A 336 -5.53 -2.73 19.44
CA LEU A 336 -5.73 -2.13 20.77
C LEU A 336 -4.87 -2.87 21.81
N ASP A 337 -5.00 -4.20 21.87
CA ASP A 337 -4.22 -5.10 22.74
C ASP A 337 -2.72 -4.98 22.48
N THR A 338 -2.32 -4.89 21.21
CA THR A 338 -0.93 -4.65 20.81
C THR A 338 -0.42 -3.35 21.41
N GLY A 339 -1.17 -2.26 21.31
CA GLY A 339 -0.71 -0.99 21.86
C GLY A 339 -0.69 -0.95 23.39
N PHE A 340 -1.53 -1.73 24.07
CA PHE A 340 -1.42 -1.90 25.53
C PHE A 340 -0.18 -2.70 25.92
N SER A 341 0.05 -3.83 25.22
CA SER A 341 1.20 -4.71 25.46
C SER A 341 2.56 -4.03 25.34
N TYR A 342 2.64 -2.97 24.52
CA TYR A 342 3.87 -2.20 24.28
C TYR A 342 3.80 -0.74 24.75
N GLU A 343 2.81 -0.37 25.57
CA GLU A 343 2.65 0.97 26.15
C GLU A 343 2.61 2.12 25.10
N TYR A 344 1.99 1.89 23.95
CA TYR A 344 1.97 2.85 22.84
C TYR A 344 1.01 4.02 23.04
N TRP A 345 -0.03 3.85 23.86
CA TRP A 345 -1.08 4.86 23.99
C TRP A 345 -0.64 6.12 24.75
N THR A 346 0.40 6.03 25.56
CA THR A 346 0.99 7.15 26.33
C THR A 346 2.05 7.92 25.56
N ALA A 347 2.46 7.43 24.38
CA ALA A 347 3.65 7.94 23.69
C ALA A 347 3.39 9.22 22.87
N SER A 348 2.16 9.48 22.39
CA SER A 348 1.86 10.72 21.66
C SER A 348 0.35 11.01 21.49
N ASP A 349 0.00 12.30 21.40
CA ASP A 349 -1.35 12.77 21.06
C ASP A 349 -1.85 12.25 19.69
N GLN A 350 -0.95 11.98 18.75
CA GLN A 350 -1.31 11.45 17.42
C GLN A 350 -2.05 10.11 17.52
N VAL A 351 -1.63 9.26 18.46
CA VAL A 351 -2.17 7.91 18.64
C VAL A 351 -3.51 7.98 19.34
N MET A 352 -3.66 8.86 20.34
CA MET A 352 -4.94 9.15 20.98
C MET A 352 -5.96 9.67 19.97
N ASN A 353 -5.53 10.53 19.04
CA ASN A 353 -6.39 10.95 17.95
C ASN A 353 -6.77 9.79 17.00
N ASP A 354 -5.92 8.79 16.80
CA ASP A 354 -6.31 7.59 16.05
C ASP A 354 -7.34 6.73 16.78
N VAL A 355 -7.24 6.60 18.10
CA VAL A 355 -8.28 5.95 18.93
C VAL A 355 -9.62 6.67 18.76
N LEU A 356 -9.62 8.00 18.86
CA LEU A 356 -10.80 8.82 18.63
C LEU A 356 -11.35 8.68 17.21
N CYS A 357 -10.49 8.69 16.18
CA CYS A 357 -10.90 8.46 14.81
C CYS A 357 -11.53 7.07 14.62
N SER A 358 -11.03 6.05 15.33
CA SER A 358 -11.56 4.69 15.27
C SER A 358 -12.97 4.60 15.82
N LEU A 359 -13.21 5.20 16.99
CA LEU A 359 -14.55 5.32 17.57
C LEU A 359 -15.51 6.07 16.64
N ARG A 360 -15.06 7.18 16.05
CA ARG A 360 -15.86 7.96 15.08
C ARG A 360 -16.20 7.15 13.83
N SER A 361 -15.29 6.30 13.35
CA SER A 361 -15.58 5.37 12.25
C SER A 361 -16.67 4.39 12.61
N TYR A 362 -16.63 3.80 13.82
CA TYR A 362 -17.72 2.92 14.26
C TYR A 362 -19.05 3.64 14.46
N LEU A 363 -19.02 4.83 15.08
CA LEU A 363 -20.22 5.67 15.21
C LEU A 363 -20.85 5.99 13.85
N HIS A 364 -20.02 6.19 12.82
CA HIS A 364 -20.46 6.43 11.46
C HIS A 364 -21.07 5.16 10.83
N HIS A 365 -20.41 4.01 10.98
CA HIS A 365 -20.89 2.73 10.44
C HIS A 365 -22.21 2.28 11.09
N LEU A 366 -22.39 2.52 12.40
CA LEU A 366 -23.64 2.23 13.10
C LEU A 366 -24.70 3.34 12.91
N GLY A 367 -24.29 4.56 12.58
CA GLY A 367 -25.19 5.72 12.43
C GLY A 367 -25.75 5.94 11.01
N ILE A 368 -25.11 5.43 9.96
CA ILE A 368 -25.57 5.57 8.56
C ILE A 368 -26.32 4.33 8.10
N ARG A 369 -27.46 4.54 7.41
CA ARG A 369 -28.32 3.49 6.86
C ARG A 369 -27.52 2.38 6.15
N PRO A 370 -27.94 1.12 6.27
CA PRO A 370 -27.15 -0.03 5.90
C PRO A 370 -27.27 -0.26 4.39
N GLN A 371 -26.45 0.44 3.61
CA GLN A 371 -26.30 0.14 2.19
C GLN A 371 -24.92 -0.38 1.82
N SER A 372 -23.95 -0.49 2.74
CA SER A 372 -22.61 -0.92 2.32
C SER A 372 -21.85 -1.91 3.19
N ARG A 373 -22.05 -2.06 4.52
CA ARG A 373 -21.33 -3.05 5.34
C ARG A 373 -22.14 -3.43 6.57
N PHE A 374 -22.54 -4.69 6.67
CA PHE A 374 -23.23 -5.20 7.85
C PHE A 374 -22.21 -5.56 8.93
N ILE A 375 -22.35 -4.96 10.11
CA ILE A 375 -21.78 -5.46 11.36
C ILE A 375 -22.75 -6.53 11.84
N ASP A 376 -22.30 -7.78 11.92
CA ASP A 376 -23.15 -8.88 12.37
C ASP A 376 -23.28 -8.94 13.91
N VAL A 377 -23.92 -9.99 14.45
CA VAL A 377 -24.02 -10.19 15.92
C VAL A 377 -22.63 -10.33 16.53
N TYR A 378 -21.74 -11.06 15.87
CA TYR A 378 -20.41 -11.35 16.37
C TYR A 378 -19.56 -10.07 16.41
N ASP A 379 -19.51 -9.31 15.32
CA ASP A 379 -18.82 -8.03 15.24
C ASP A 379 -19.30 -7.04 16.32
N ARG A 380 -20.60 -7.04 16.65
CA ARG A 380 -21.16 -6.20 17.74
C ARG A 380 -20.67 -6.63 19.13
N ARG A 381 -20.55 -7.92 19.39
CA ARG A 381 -20.00 -8.45 20.66
C ARG A 381 -18.56 -8.03 20.84
N VAL A 382 -17.75 -8.19 19.79
CA VAL A 382 -16.35 -7.77 19.77
C VAL A 382 -16.22 -6.25 19.97
N LEU A 383 -17.18 -5.45 19.48
CA LEU A 383 -17.21 -4.02 19.80
C LEU A 383 -17.52 -3.73 21.27
N VAL A 384 -18.42 -4.47 21.91
CA VAL A 384 -18.66 -4.32 23.36
C VAL A 384 -17.39 -4.69 24.14
N GLU A 385 -16.70 -5.75 23.75
CA GLU A 385 -15.43 -6.16 24.34
C GLU A 385 -14.34 -5.08 24.18
N LEU A 386 -14.17 -4.56 22.96
CA LEU A 386 -13.26 -3.44 22.67
C LEU A 386 -13.53 -2.21 23.56
N LEU A 387 -14.81 -1.92 23.81
CA LEU A 387 -15.22 -0.74 24.57
C LEU A 387 -15.10 -0.92 26.08
N THR A 388 -15.50 -2.08 26.59
CA THR A 388 -15.66 -2.32 28.04
C THR A 388 -14.53 -3.16 28.64
N GLY A 389 -13.85 -3.96 27.83
CA GLY A 389 -12.86 -4.96 28.27
C GLY A 389 -13.48 -6.28 28.71
N VAL A 390 -14.80 -6.42 28.57
CA VAL A 390 -15.57 -7.60 29.00
C VAL A 390 -15.98 -8.38 27.76
N GLY A 391 -15.33 -9.51 27.54
CA GLY A 391 -15.61 -10.43 26.45
C GLY A 391 -16.45 -11.64 26.89
N ASP A 392 -16.59 -12.59 25.97
CA ASP A 392 -17.32 -13.86 26.20
C ASP A 392 -16.60 -14.80 27.17
N ASN A 393 -15.28 -14.61 27.31
CA ASN A 393 -14.46 -15.42 28.19
C ASN A 393 -14.14 -14.63 29.48
N PRO A 394 -14.74 -14.99 30.63
CA PRO A 394 -14.57 -14.23 31.87
C PRO A 394 -13.13 -14.28 32.43
N ASP A 395 -12.29 -15.20 31.92
CA ASP A 395 -10.90 -15.36 32.33
C ASP A 395 -9.94 -14.40 31.60
N THR A 396 -10.38 -13.74 30.53
CA THR A 396 -9.57 -12.79 29.74
C THR A 396 -10.12 -11.38 29.92
N VAL A 397 -9.55 -10.65 30.88
CA VAL A 397 -9.80 -9.20 31.03
C VAL A 397 -8.92 -8.47 30.04
N HIS A 398 -9.54 -7.85 29.04
CA HIS A 398 -8.85 -7.00 28.07
C HIS A 398 -8.77 -5.57 28.57
N GLU A 399 -7.64 -4.92 28.35
CA GLU A 399 -7.55 -3.47 28.44
C GLU A 399 -8.44 -2.85 27.35
N SER A 400 -9.17 -1.78 27.68
CA SER A 400 -10.29 -1.31 26.87
C SER A 400 -10.22 0.18 26.58
N ILE A 401 -11.04 0.62 25.62
CA ILE A 401 -11.18 2.05 25.34
C ILE A 401 -11.65 2.81 26.60
N ARG A 402 -12.49 2.17 27.43
CA ARG A 402 -12.89 2.72 28.72
C ARG A 402 -11.71 2.90 29.67
N SER A 403 -10.88 1.87 29.89
CA SER A 403 -9.74 1.99 30.81
C SER A 403 -8.77 3.07 30.34
N LEU A 404 -8.55 3.14 29.03
CA LEU A 404 -7.72 4.17 28.40
C LEU A 404 -8.25 5.59 28.64
N ALA A 405 -9.53 5.83 28.36
CA ALA A 405 -10.14 7.14 28.50
C ALA A 405 -10.11 7.60 29.96
N LEU A 406 -10.49 6.72 30.90
CA LEU A 406 -10.50 7.04 32.32
C LEU A 406 -9.09 7.30 32.88
N HIS A 407 -8.08 6.55 32.42
CA HIS A 407 -6.68 6.77 32.81
C HIS A 407 -6.24 8.22 32.49
N PHE A 408 -6.43 8.66 31.24
CA PHE A 408 -6.05 10.01 30.83
C PHE A 408 -6.96 11.12 31.37
N LEU A 409 -8.18 10.81 31.80
CA LEU A 409 -9.07 11.76 32.49
C LEU A 409 -8.74 11.89 33.99
N GLN A 410 -8.04 10.91 34.58
CA GLN A 410 -7.59 10.96 35.97
C GLN A 410 -6.27 11.71 36.11
N ASP A 411 -5.30 11.41 35.23
CA ASP A 411 -3.96 12.03 35.25
C ASP A 411 -3.53 12.45 33.84
N PRO A 412 -4.10 13.55 33.29
CA PRO A 412 -3.76 14.00 31.96
C PRO A 412 -2.34 14.58 31.90
N PRO A 413 -1.49 14.14 30.96
CA PRO A 413 -0.14 14.68 30.82
C PRO A 413 -0.14 16.14 30.34
N ASN A 414 -1.17 16.55 29.60
CA ASN A 414 -1.40 17.92 29.15
C ASN A 414 -2.90 18.17 28.84
N GLU A 415 -3.27 19.43 28.64
CA GLU A 415 -4.66 19.85 28.38
C GLU A 415 -5.25 19.25 27.09
N ASN A 416 -4.44 19.12 26.03
CA ASN A 416 -4.89 18.56 24.75
C ASN A 416 -5.23 17.07 24.87
N THR A 417 -4.40 16.30 25.59
CA THR A 417 -4.67 14.89 25.90
C THR A 417 -5.93 14.75 26.75
N ALA A 418 -6.18 15.66 27.70
CA ALA A 418 -7.42 15.66 28.50
C ALA A 418 -8.67 15.87 27.63
N LEU A 419 -8.62 16.81 26.69
CA LEU A 419 -9.70 17.06 25.72
C LEU A 419 -9.94 15.84 24.82
N LEU A 420 -8.88 15.24 24.28
CA LEU A 420 -8.97 14.02 23.49
C LEU A 420 -9.56 12.87 24.29
N ALA A 421 -9.15 12.68 25.55
CA ALA A 421 -9.68 11.65 26.42
C ALA A 421 -11.17 11.85 26.74
N LEU A 422 -11.61 13.10 26.93
CA LEU A 422 -13.03 13.42 27.08
C LEU A 422 -13.82 13.08 25.82
N ASP A 423 -13.31 13.43 24.64
CA ASP A 423 -13.96 13.10 23.36
C ASP A 423 -14.00 11.59 23.09
N ILE A 424 -12.96 10.85 23.49
CA ILE A 424 -12.94 9.39 23.45
C ILE A 424 -14.03 8.83 24.38
N TYR A 425 -14.10 9.31 25.62
CA TYR A 425 -15.13 8.87 26.58
C TYR A 425 -16.54 9.16 26.07
N ARG A 426 -16.80 10.35 25.53
CA ARG A 426 -18.10 10.70 24.93
C ARG A 426 -18.44 9.79 23.76
N SER A 427 -17.47 9.52 22.89
CA SER A 427 -17.65 8.61 21.74
C SER A 427 -17.94 7.17 22.19
N TYR A 428 -17.25 6.71 23.24
CA TYR A 428 -17.49 5.43 23.92
C TYR A 428 -18.93 5.32 24.43
N ILE A 429 -19.43 6.32 25.17
CA ILE A 429 -20.80 6.34 25.70
C ILE A 429 -21.84 6.28 24.58
N VAL A 430 -21.68 7.10 23.53
CA VAL A 430 -22.62 7.08 22.40
C VAL A 430 -22.60 5.73 21.67
N LEU A 431 -21.42 5.12 21.52
CA LEU A 431 -21.26 3.83 20.85
C LEU A 431 -21.92 2.68 21.64
N LEU A 432 -21.80 2.68 22.98
CA LEU A 432 -22.57 1.77 23.83
C LEU A 432 -24.08 1.91 23.61
N GLY A 433 -24.56 3.15 23.50
CA GLY A 433 -25.96 3.41 23.17
C GLY A 433 -26.39 2.85 21.82
N GLN A 434 -25.58 3.05 20.77
CA GLN A 434 -25.87 2.49 19.45
C GLN A 434 -25.86 0.96 19.42
N LEU A 435 -25.09 0.31 20.29
CA LEU A 435 -25.08 -1.15 20.44
C LEU A 435 -26.27 -1.67 21.29
N GLY A 436 -27.05 -0.79 21.90
CA GLY A 436 -28.15 -1.16 22.81
C GLY A 436 -27.68 -1.59 24.20
N ALA A 437 -26.45 -1.24 24.60
CA ALA A 437 -25.83 -1.65 25.87
C ALA A 437 -26.34 -0.80 27.07
N VAL A 438 -27.63 -0.94 27.39
CA VAL A 438 -28.33 -0.09 28.37
C VAL A 438 -27.93 -0.35 29.81
N ALA A 439 -27.53 -1.57 30.16
CA ALA A 439 -27.07 -1.87 31.52
C ALA A 439 -25.68 -1.26 31.78
N SER A 440 -24.79 -1.34 30.79
CA SER A 440 -23.46 -0.72 30.83
C SER A 440 -23.56 0.80 30.90
N LEU A 441 -24.48 1.42 30.14
CA LEU A 441 -24.74 2.87 30.25
C LEU A 441 -25.17 3.28 31.65
N TRP A 442 -26.07 2.53 32.29
CA TRP A 442 -26.50 2.79 33.66
C TRP A 442 -25.32 2.73 34.65
N GLN A 443 -24.45 1.74 34.49
CA GLN A 443 -23.31 1.58 35.37
C GLN A 443 -22.27 2.69 35.16
N GLU A 444 -22.00 3.07 33.90
CA GLU A 444 -21.09 4.19 33.59
C GLU A 444 -21.57 5.53 34.12
N TRP A 445 -22.88 5.75 34.14
CA TRP A 445 -23.44 6.96 34.76
C TRP A 445 -23.06 7.08 36.24
N ARG A 446 -23.16 5.96 36.97
CA ARG A 446 -22.91 5.90 38.41
C ARG A 446 -21.42 5.92 38.76
N LEU A 447 -20.60 5.23 37.97
CA LEU A 447 -19.16 5.12 38.23
C LEU A 447 -18.39 6.35 37.76
N SER A 448 -18.66 6.81 36.55
CA SER A 448 -17.76 7.70 35.82
C SER A 448 -18.38 9.08 35.57
N ALA A 449 -19.65 9.14 35.17
CA ALA A 449 -20.26 10.39 34.69
C ALA A 449 -20.37 11.48 35.77
N ILE A 450 -20.78 11.13 37.00
CA ILE A 450 -20.91 12.09 38.11
C ILE A 450 -19.53 12.66 38.49
N GLU A 451 -18.50 11.83 38.53
CA GLU A 451 -17.14 12.27 38.82
C GLU A 451 -16.62 13.22 37.73
N LEU A 452 -16.84 12.87 36.47
CA LEU A 452 -16.45 13.67 35.31
C LEU A 452 -17.18 15.02 35.28
N GLU A 453 -18.49 15.05 35.50
CA GLU A 453 -19.26 16.31 35.62
C GLU A 453 -18.68 17.21 36.73
N ASN A 454 -18.33 16.63 37.88
CA ASN A 454 -17.74 17.39 38.98
C ASN A 454 -16.35 17.92 38.62
N LYS A 455 -15.52 17.12 37.95
CA LYS A 455 -14.18 17.56 37.49
C LYS A 455 -14.28 18.72 36.50
N VAL A 456 -15.21 18.64 35.56
CA VAL A 456 -15.41 19.70 34.56
C VAL A 456 -16.02 20.96 35.20
N ARG A 457 -17.01 20.82 36.08
CA ARG A 457 -17.62 21.95 36.81
C ARG A 457 -16.62 22.68 37.70
N ASN A 458 -15.70 21.95 38.32
CA ASN A 458 -14.66 22.50 39.19
C ASN A 458 -13.47 23.09 38.41
N GLY A 459 -13.53 23.15 37.07
CA GLY A 459 -12.45 23.68 36.22
C GLY A 459 -11.18 22.83 36.22
N LYS A 460 -11.23 21.59 36.74
CA LYS A 460 -10.09 20.66 36.73
C LYS A 460 -9.89 20.01 35.36
N LEU A 461 -10.91 20.07 34.50
CA LEU A 461 -10.85 19.68 33.11
C LEU A 461 -11.31 20.88 32.27
N LEU A 462 -10.39 21.49 31.51
CA LEU A 462 -10.70 22.62 30.65
C LEU A 462 -11.42 22.11 29.40
N VAL A 463 -12.57 22.70 29.08
CA VAL A 463 -13.35 22.40 27.87
C VAL A 463 -13.42 23.68 27.03
N SER A 464 -13.15 23.60 25.72
CA SER A 464 -13.26 24.74 24.82
C SER A 464 -14.71 25.24 24.72
N ASP A 465 -14.89 26.57 24.82
CA ASP A 465 -16.12 27.37 24.63
C ASP A 465 -17.46 26.60 24.66
N GLY A 466 -18.03 26.46 25.85
CA GLY A 466 -19.36 25.89 26.08
C GLY A 466 -19.61 25.69 27.58
N GLN A 467 -20.89 25.54 27.99
CA GLN A 467 -21.23 25.25 29.38
C GLN A 467 -20.54 23.93 29.82
N PRO A 468 -19.61 23.97 30.79
CA PRO A 468 -18.69 22.84 31.01
C PRO A 468 -19.41 21.53 31.43
N GLY A 469 -20.59 21.60 32.04
CA GLY A 469 -21.28 20.40 32.56
C GLY A 469 -22.21 19.65 31.59
N THR A 470 -22.54 20.19 30.41
CA THR A 470 -23.61 19.61 29.57
C THR A 470 -23.13 18.52 28.62
N GLN A 471 -21.85 18.56 28.20
CA GLN A 471 -21.36 17.68 27.14
C GLN A 471 -21.35 16.17 27.48
N VAL A 472 -21.16 15.82 28.75
CA VAL A 472 -21.24 14.42 29.22
C VAL A 472 -22.70 13.97 29.22
N VAL A 473 -23.62 14.78 29.75
CA VAL A 473 -25.05 14.48 29.78
C VAL A 473 -25.64 14.38 28.38
N GLU A 474 -25.24 15.27 27.47
CA GLU A 474 -25.62 15.23 26.06
C GLU A 474 -25.19 13.90 25.39
N ALA A 475 -24.02 13.36 25.77
CA ALA A 475 -23.57 12.07 25.27
C ALA A 475 -24.45 10.93 25.80
N PHE A 476 -24.82 10.93 27.09
CA PHE A 476 -25.77 9.97 27.66
C PHE A 476 -27.17 10.09 27.07
N GLN A 477 -27.68 11.30 26.86
CA GLN A 477 -28.95 11.52 26.16
C GLN A 477 -28.93 10.95 24.74
N SER A 478 -27.85 11.19 24.02
CA SER A 478 -27.66 10.67 22.66
C SER A 478 -27.59 9.14 22.68
N ALA A 479 -26.88 8.57 23.65
CA ALA A 479 -26.76 7.13 23.83
C ALA A 479 -28.11 6.46 24.16
N ILE A 480 -28.90 7.03 25.08
CA ILE A 480 -30.23 6.52 25.45
C ILE A 480 -31.18 6.56 24.24
N LYS A 481 -31.20 7.68 23.50
CA LYS A 481 -32.01 7.80 22.28
C LYS A 481 -31.64 6.74 21.26
N ALA A 482 -30.34 6.47 21.07
CA ALA A 482 -29.87 5.43 20.17
C ALA A 482 -30.28 4.03 20.68
N SER A 483 -30.11 3.74 21.97
CA SER A 483 -30.33 2.42 22.53
C SER A 483 -31.79 1.98 22.48
N ILE A 484 -32.74 2.90 22.66
CA ILE A 484 -34.18 2.59 22.63
C ILE A 484 -34.61 1.95 21.31
N SER A 485 -33.98 2.33 20.19
CA SER A 485 -34.32 1.79 18.87
C SER A 485 -33.75 0.40 18.58
N VAL A 486 -32.90 -0.12 19.47
CA VAL A 486 -32.06 -1.29 19.19
C VAL A 486 -32.15 -2.35 20.29
N VAL A 487 -32.36 -1.95 21.54
CA VAL A 487 -32.30 -2.83 22.72
C VAL A 487 -33.32 -3.97 22.65
N ALA A 488 -32.88 -5.19 23.01
CA ALA A 488 -33.77 -6.31 23.29
C ALA A 488 -33.81 -6.55 24.80
N LEU A 489 -34.96 -6.37 25.41
CA LEU A 489 -35.14 -6.58 26.85
C LEU A 489 -35.70 -7.97 27.11
N THR A 490 -35.08 -8.69 28.04
CA THR A 490 -35.61 -9.94 28.57
C THR A 490 -36.52 -9.69 29.76
N ASP A 491 -37.44 -10.62 30.03
CA ASP A 491 -38.31 -10.62 31.21
C ASP A 491 -37.64 -11.28 32.43
N ASP A 492 -36.34 -11.56 32.34
CA ASP A 492 -35.60 -12.20 33.41
C ASP A 492 -35.44 -11.26 34.61
N VAL A 493 -35.47 -11.83 35.81
CA VAL A 493 -35.22 -11.08 37.06
C VAL A 493 -33.75 -10.68 37.07
N VAL A 494 -33.48 -9.40 36.84
CA VAL A 494 -32.14 -8.82 36.87
C VAL A 494 -31.78 -8.42 38.30
N PRO A 495 -30.61 -8.82 38.83
CA PRO A 495 -30.12 -8.34 40.12
C PRO A 495 -30.00 -6.80 40.15
N THR A 496 -30.36 -6.18 41.27
CA THR A 496 -30.37 -4.71 41.40
C THR A 496 -28.99 -4.07 41.42
N ASP A 497 -27.95 -4.84 41.82
CA ASP A 497 -26.58 -4.37 41.98
C ASP A 497 -25.60 -5.25 41.16
N LEU A 498 -25.44 -4.90 39.89
CA LEU A 498 -24.43 -5.51 39.02
C LEU A 498 -23.22 -4.59 38.90
N ASP A 499 -22.04 -5.19 38.85
CA ASP A 499 -20.82 -4.50 38.45
C ASP A 499 -20.79 -4.30 36.92
N LEU A 500 -19.78 -3.60 36.41
CA LEU A 500 -19.68 -3.34 34.97
C LEU A 500 -19.59 -4.63 34.15
N ALA A 501 -18.90 -5.65 34.65
CA ALA A 501 -18.80 -6.95 34.00
C ALA A 501 -20.17 -7.65 33.92
N GLY A 502 -20.94 -7.64 35.00
CA GLY A 502 -22.32 -8.14 35.03
C GLY A 502 -23.22 -7.39 34.05
N CYS A 503 -23.14 -6.06 34.02
CA CYS A 503 -23.88 -5.24 33.06
C CYS A 503 -23.51 -5.52 31.61
N ALA A 504 -22.22 -5.58 31.28
CA ALA A 504 -21.75 -5.88 29.94
C ALA A 504 -22.16 -7.30 29.49
N THR A 505 -22.14 -8.27 30.40
CA THR A 505 -22.63 -9.63 30.12
C THR A 505 -24.12 -9.66 29.79
N LEU A 506 -24.94 -8.86 30.49
CA LEU A 506 -26.36 -8.72 30.16
C LEU A 506 -26.55 -8.06 28.78
N ASP A 507 -25.77 -7.04 28.46
CA ASP A 507 -25.84 -6.34 27.18
C ASP A 507 -25.38 -7.25 26.02
N LEU A 508 -24.36 -8.09 26.21
CA LEU A 508 -23.93 -9.09 25.23
C LEU A 508 -25.07 -10.09 24.91
N LYS A 509 -25.78 -10.57 25.94
CA LYS A 509 -26.98 -11.41 25.75
C LYS A 509 -28.08 -10.65 25.04
N SER A 510 -28.32 -9.38 25.41
CA SER A 510 -29.29 -8.52 24.73
C SER A 510 -28.98 -8.44 23.23
N ILE A 511 -27.73 -8.22 22.84
CA ILE A 511 -27.27 -8.13 21.44
C ILE A 511 -27.63 -9.37 20.62
N GLU A 512 -27.53 -10.57 21.19
CA GLU A 512 -27.94 -11.82 20.52
C GLU A 512 -29.44 -11.88 20.24
N MET A 513 -30.25 -11.23 21.09
CA MET A 513 -31.71 -11.21 21.00
C MET A 513 -32.26 -10.02 20.22
N GLN A 514 -31.40 -9.09 19.78
CA GLN A 514 -31.82 -7.92 19.00
C GLN A 514 -32.40 -8.33 17.65
N ASN A 515 -33.54 -7.73 17.29
CA ASN A 515 -34.14 -7.95 16.00
C ASN A 515 -33.24 -7.35 14.90
N HIS A 516 -32.75 -8.18 13.99
CA HIS A 516 -31.95 -7.74 12.84
C HIS A 516 -32.69 -6.70 12.00
N ASP A 517 -34.02 -6.78 11.89
CA ASP A 517 -34.81 -5.83 11.10
C ASP A 517 -34.96 -4.45 11.77
N ALA A 518 -34.86 -4.37 13.11
CA ALA A 518 -34.88 -3.10 13.86
C ALA A 518 -33.64 -2.24 13.56
N TRP A 519 -32.52 -2.89 13.19
CA TRP A 519 -31.31 -2.23 12.68
C TRP A 519 -31.42 -1.84 11.20
N LEU A 520 -32.29 -2.49 10.43
CA LEU A 520 -32.34 -2.39 8.96
C LEU A 520 -33.38 -1.39 8.42
N GLY A 521 -34.36 -0.96 9.23
CA GLY A 521 -35.51 -0.19 8.75
C GLY A 521 -36.06 0.87 9.71
N ASP A 522 -37.06 1.60 9.22
CA ASP A 522 -37.73 2.84 9.70
C ASP A 522 -37.96 3.08 11.22
N GLN A 523 -37.61 2.20 12.15
CA GLN A 523 -37.77 2.41 13.60
C GLN A 523 -36.92 3.58 14.17
N GLN A 524 -35.79 3.92 13.54
CA GLN A 524 -35.09 5.17 13.88
C GLN A 524 -35.91 6.44 13.56
N LYS A 525 -36.89 6.40 12.64
CA LYS A 525 -37.80 7.55 12.40
C LYS A 525 -38.87 7.65 13.48
N GLU A 526 -39.35 6.53 14.03
CA GLU A 526 -40.29 6.52 15.15
C GLU A 526 -39.59 6.88 16.47
N ALA A 527 -38.35 6.43 16.70
CA ALA A 527 -37.53 6.88 17.82
C ALA A 527 -37.17 8.38 17.74
N ARG A 528 -37.09 8.96 16.53
CA ARG A 528 -36.93 10.42 16.34
C ARG A 528 -38.18 11.24 16.71
N LEU A 529 -39.36 10.62 16.81
CA LEU A 529 -40.59 11.28 17.25
C LEU A 529 -40.75 11.27 18.79
N MET A 530 -39.85 10.59 19.51
CA MET A 530 -39.84 10.60 20.97
C MET A 530 -39.43 11.99 21.48
N ARG A 531 -40.29 12.55 22.35
CA ARG A 531 -40.13 13.83 23.05
C ARG A 531 -38.69 13.97 23.56
N GLU A 532 -38.06 15.12 23.34
CA GLU A 532 -36.68 15.37 23.77
C GLU A 532 -36.51 15.00 25.25
N PHE A 533 -35.70 13.97 25.52
CA PHE A 533 -35.28 13.62 26.87
C PHE A 533 -34.52 14.80 27.45
N ALA A 534 -35.13 15.53 28.39
CA ALA A 534 -34.47 16.67 29.00
C ALA A 534 -33.34 16.20 29.92
N ASP A 535 -32.43 17.12 30.25
CA ASP A 535 -31.36 16.92 31.22
C ASP A 535 -31.86 16.35 32.56
N GLY A 536 -32.99 16.87 33.06
CA GLY A 536 -33.60 16.41 34.31
C GLY A 536 -34.11 14.97 34.22
N ASP A 537 -34.72 14.61 33.10
CA ASP A 537 -35.29 13.27 32.87
C ASP A 537 -34.18 12.21 32.76
N THR A 538 -33.07 12.57 32.11
CA THR A 538 -31.90 11.70 31.98
C THR A 538 -31.30 11.35 33.34
N ARG A 539 -31.08 12.38 34.17
CA ARG A 539 -30.52 12.22 35.51
C ARG A 539 -31.46 11.45 36.43
N ALA A 540 -32.76 11.71 36.35
CA ALA A 540 -33.77 11.00 37.14
C ALA A 540 -33.85 9.52 36.77
N ALA A 541 -33.83 9.20 35.46
CA ALA A 541 -33.95 7.83 34.98
C ALA A 541 -32.71 6.99 35.29
N LEU A 542 -31.50 7.51 35.04
CA LEU A 542 -30.24 6.82 35.35
C LEU A 542 -29.94 6.79 36.87
N GLY A 543 -30.63 7.61 37.67
CA GLY A 543 -30.59 7.58 39.12
C GLY A 543 -31.36 6.41 39.75
N LEU A 544 -32.26 5.77 39.00
CA LEU A 544 -33.02 4.60 39.47
C LEU A 544 -32.09 3.39 39.69
N PRO A 545 -32.48 2.41 40.53
CA PRO A 545 -31.88 1.08 40.54
C PRO A 545 -31.97 0.41 39.15
N LEU A 546 -31.14 -0.60 38.88
CA LEU A 546 -31.01 -1.18 37.53
C LEU A 546 -32.34 -1.72 36.97
N ASP A 547 -33.12 -2.41 37.79
CA ASP A 547 -34.47 -2.89 37.45
C ASP A 547 -35.42 -1.75 37.09
N GLY A 548 -35.41 -0.66 37.88
CA GLY A 548 -36.19 0.55 37.60
C GLY A 548 -35.75 1.26 36.32
N TRP A 549 -34.45 1.30 36.02
CA TRP A 549 -33.92 1.83 34.77
C TRP A 549 -34.34 0.98 33.57
N LEU A 550 -34.20 -0.35 33.64
CA LEU A 550 -34.60 -1.24 32.56
C LEU A 550 -36.12 -1.16 32.28
N GLU A 551 -36.95 -0.95 33.31
CA GLU A 551 -38.38 -0.69 33.13
C GLU A 551 -38.67 0.66 32.44
N VAL A 552 -37.90 1.70 32.74
CA VAL A 552 -37.98 2.97 31.99
C VAL A 552 -37.61 2.74 30.52
N VAL A 553 -36.51 2.05 30.25
CA VAL A 553 -36.11 1.73 28.87
C VAL A 553 -37.19 0.90 28.16
N ARG A 554 -37.81 -0.07 28.85
CA ARG A 554 -38.93 -0.88 28.32
C ARG A 554 -40.11 -0.02 27.90
N ARG A 555 -40.56 0.87 28.79
CA ARG A 555 -41.65 1.81 28.50
C ARG A 555 -41.34 2.72 27.33
N LEU A 556 -40.11 3.21 27.25
CA LEU A 556 -39.67 4.07 26.16
C LEU A 556 -39.58 3.32 24.82
N ALA A 557 -39.07 2.09 24.82
CA ALA A 557 -39.04 1.24 23.63
C ALA A 557 -40.46 0.90 23.11
N GLN A 558 -41.45 0.85 24.01
CA GLN A 558 -42.86 0.65 23.67
C GLN A 558 -43.61 1.94 23.32
N GLY A 559 -42.94 3.10 23.31
CA GLY A 559 -43.55 4.41 22.97
C GLY A 559 -44.39 5.03 24.08
N THR A 560 -44.27 4.56 25.33
CA THR A 560 -44.92 5.16 26.50
C THR A 560 -43.98 6.14 27.21
N GLY A 561 -44.51 7.30 27.62
CA GLY A 561 -43.70 8.40 28.18
C GLY A 561 -42.98 8.03 29.48
N PRO A 562 -41.88 8.74 29.83
CA PRO A 562 -41.08 8.44 31.03
C PRO A 562 -41.83 8.72 32.34
N GLN A 563 -42.76 9.68 32.32
CA GLN A 563 -43.69 9.97 33.40
C GLN A 563 -45.02 9.32 33.04
N GLY A 564 -45.52 8.42 33.89
CA GLY A 564 -46.83 7.79 33.71
C GLY A 564 -47.94 8.82 33.59
#